data_AF-A0A4P5UTS4-F1
#
_entry.id   AF-A0A4P5UTS4-F1
#
_cell.length_a   1.000
_cell.length_b   1.000
_cell.length_c   1.000
_cell.angle_alpha   90.00
_cell.angle_beta   90.00
_cell.angle_gamma   90.00
#
_symmetry.space_group_name_H-M   'P 1'
#
loop_
_entity.id
_entity.type
_entity.pdbx_description
1 polymer ?
#
loop_
_entity_poly.entity_id
_entity_poly.type
_entity_poly.pdbx_seq_one_letter_code
_entity_poly.pdbx_strand_id
1 'polypeptide(L)'
;MSTSYTLCAQQTQQQQQQQQQTIKPSFPISEIIFIIQLLDKIELKGSEVDALLEVKSLLINPVVNAQKENKPITELLSIDFKVQQAQVLLSFLQRATLNGADAERYKRFIDTIIIAANPKK
;
A
#
# COMPACT_ATOMS: atom_id res chain seq x y z
N MET A 1 17.20 -18.27 54.67
CA MET A 1 15.96 -17.63 54.22
C MET A 1 15.96 -17.68 52.71
N SER A 2 15.17 -18.58 52.14
CA SER A 2 15.16 -18.87 50.70
C SER A 2 13.93 -18.21 50.10
N THR A 3 14.11 -17.11 49.39
CA THR A 3 13.01 -16.42 48.71
C THR A 3 13.00 -16.85 47.24
N SER A 4 12.12 -17.79 46.92
CA SER A 4 11.81 -18.20 45.56
C SER A 4 10.82 -17.21 44.96
N TYR A 5 11.22 -16.44 43.94
CA TYR A 5 10.28 -15.69 43.13
C TYR A 5 9.88 -16.53 41.93
N THR A 6 8.75 -17.22 42.05
CA THR A 6 8.06 -17.83 40.92
C THR A 6 7.24 -16.73 40.23
N LEU A 7 7.71 -16.25 39.08
CA LEU A 7 6.92 -15.42 38.17
C LEU A 7 6.29 -16.34 37.12
N CYS A 8 5.06 -16.79 37.35
CA CYS A 8 4.22 -17.40 36.34
C CYS A 8 3.15 -16.40 35.90
N ALA A 9 3.38 -15.74 34.76
CA ALA A 9 2.33 -15.08 34.00
C ALA A 9 2.51 -15.42 32.53
N GLN A 10 1.92 -16.55 32.14
CA GLN A 10 1.58 -16.83 30.75
C GLN A 10 0.51 -15.84 30.31
N GLN A 11 0.87 -14.86 29.47
CA GLN A 11 -0.09 -14.24 28.58
C GLN A 11 -0.06 -15.02 27.26
N THR A 12 -1.02 -15.91 27.12
CA THR A 12 -1.45 -16.48 25.85
C THR A 12 -2.00 -15.36 24.98
N GLN A 13 -1.15 -14.80 24.11
CA GLN A 13 -1.63 -14.05 22.96
C GLN A 13 -2.27 -15.05 22.00
N GLN A 14 -3.61 -15.11 22.04
CA GLN A 14 -4.39 -15.58 20.93
C GLN A 14 -4.09 -14.69 19.72
N GLN A 15 -3.14 -15.11 18.88
CA GLN A 15 -3.07 -14.66 17.51
C GLN A 15 -4.36 -15.10 16.82
N GLN A 16 -5.36 -14.22 16.86
CA GLN A 16 -6.40 -14.25 15.83
C GLN A 16 -5.67 -14.10 14.50
N GLN A 17 -5.56 -15.20 13.76
CA GLN A 17 -5.34 -15.16 12.32
C GLN A 17 -6.54 -14.43 11.71
N GLN A 18 -6.54 -13.10 11.77
CA GLN A 18 -7.28 -12.31 10.82
C GLN A 18 -6.71 -12.70 9.46
N GLN A 19 -7.46 -13.47 8.69
CA GLN A 19 -7.16 -13.74 7.29
C GLN A 19 -6.89 -12.38 6.65
N GLN A 20 -5.62 -12.09 6.35
CA GLN A 20 -5.21 -10.84 5.74
C GLN A 20 -5.82 -10.85 4.34
N GLN A 21 -6.97 -10.20 4.21
CA GLN A 21 -7.70 -10.12 2.96
C GLN A 21 -6.81 -9.40 1.94
N THR A 22 -6.63 -10.01 0.78
CA THR A 22 -5.84 -9.44 -0.32
C THR A 22 -6.77 -8.95 -1.43
N ILE A 23 -6.33 -7.90 -2.12
CA ILE A 23 -7.01 -7.31 -3.27
C ILE A 23 -5.99 -7.22 -4.41
N LYS A 24 -6.49 -7.30 -5.66
CA LYS A 24 -5.64 -7.30 -6.85
C LYS A 24 -6.11 -6.27 -7.89
N PRO A 25 -6.05 -4.96 -7.58
CA PRO A 25 -6.32 -3.92 -8.57
C PRO A 25 -5.30 -3.95 -9.71
N SER A 26 -5.74 -3.52 -10.89
CA SER A 26 -4.91 -3.42 -12.09
C SER A 26 -4.85 -1.98 -12.58
N PHE A 27 -3.65 -1.50 -12.91
CA PHE A 27 -3.42 -0.11 -13.33
C PHE A 27 -2.50 -0.04 -14.54
N PRO A 28 -2.65 0.96 -15.42
CA PRO A 28 -1.61 1.31 -16.38
C PRO A 28 -0.30 1.62 -15.67
N ILE A 29 0.84 1.16 -16.21
CA ILE A 29 2.18 1.46 -15.68
C ILE A 29 2.37 2.96 -15.42
N SER A 30 1.91 3.80 -16.35
CA SER A 30 1.96 5.25 -16.22
C SER A 30 1.28 5.76 -14.94
N GLU A 31 0.10 5.23 -14.58
CA GLU A 31 -0.61 5.61 -13.35
C GLU A 31 0.16 5.22 -12.10
N ILE A 32 0.76 4.02 -12.08
CA ILE A 32 1.59 3.57 -10.96
C ILE A 32 2.79 4.50 -10.77
N ILE A 33 3.47 4.89 -11.86
CA ILE A 33 4.59 5.84 -11.83
C ILE A 33 4.14 7.19 -11.26
N PHE A 34 2.99 7.69 -11.69
CA PHE A 34 2.43 8.94 -11.17
C PHE A 34 2.20 8.89 -9.66
N ILE A 35 1.64 7.79 -9.14
CA ILE A 35 1.42 7.61 -7.70
C ILE A 35 2.75 7.54 -6.94
N ILE A 36 3.76 6.83 -7.46
CA ILE A 36 5.10 6.81 -6.87
C ILE A 36 5.65 8.25 -6.74
N GLN A 37 5.51 9.06 -7.79
CA GLN A 37 5.95 10.46 -7.79
C GLN A 37 5.18 11.36 -6.82
N LEU A 38 3.91 11.06 -6.54
CA LEU A 38 3.14 11.74 -5.50
C LEU A 38 3.68 11.37 -4.11
N LEU A 39 3.93 10.08 -3.87
CA LEU A 39 4.49 9.59 -2.60
C LEU A 39 5.88 10.17 -2.30
N ASP A 40 6.67 10.50 -3.33
CA ASP A 40 7.98 11.15 -3.17
C ASP A 40 7.90 12.57 -2.62
N LYS A 41 6.72 13.21 -2.69
CA LYS A 41 6.53 14.62 -2.32
C LYS A 41 5.80 14.81 -0.99
N ILE A 42 5.37 13.73 -0.35
CA ILE A 42 4.61 13.86 0.90
C ILE A 42 5.56 14.16 2.07
N GLU A 43 5.09 15.00 2.99
CA GLU A 43 5.79 15.23 4.25
C GLU A 43 5.51 14.08 5.23
N LEU A 44 6.56 13.65 5.93
CA LEU A 44 6.54 12.48 6.80
C LEU A 44 7.05 12.80 8.19
N LYS A 45 6.43 12.16 9.18
CA LYS A 45 7.05 11.98 10.49
C LYS A 45 8.02 10.79 10.43
N GLY A 46 9.07 10.81 11.25
CA GLY A 46 10.05 9.73 11.30
C GLY A 46 9.42 8.35 11.56
N SER A 47 8.34 8.30 12.35
CA SER A 47 7.59 7.06 12.64
C SER A 47 6.83 6.48 11.44
N GLU A 48 6.71 7.22 10.34
CA GLU A 48 5.95 6.81 9.14
C GLU A 48 6.85 6.30 8.00
N VAL A 49 8.18 6.44 8.15
CA VAL A 49 9.15 6.13 7.09
C VAL A 49 9.03 4.68 6.63
N ASP A 50 9.00 3.72 7.56
CA ASP A 50 8.93 2.30 7.23
C ASP A 50 7.62 1.95 6.51
N ALA A 51 6.50 2.51 6.99
CA ALA A 51 5.19 2.30 6.37
C ALA A 51 5.14 2.86 4.94
N LEU A 52 5.75 4.02 4.69
CA LEU A 52 5.85 4.57 3.35
C LEU A 52 6.71 3.69 2.44
N LEU A 53 7.90 3.30 2.91
CA LEU A 53 8.83 2.48 2.13
C LEU A 53 8.20 1.14 1.76
N GLU A 54 7.47 0.52 2.69
CA GLU A 54 6.73 -0.71 2.43
C GLU A 54 5.74 -0.52 1.26
N VAL A 55 4.79 0.40 1.36
CA VAL A 55 3.77 0.57 0.31
C VAL A 55 4.34 1.07 -1.01
N LYS A 56 5.39 1.90 -0.97
CA LYS A 56 6.08 2.39 -2.17
C LYS A 56 6.81 1.24 -2.89
N SER A 57 7.41 0.31 -2.16
CA SER A 57 8.08 -0.85 -2.75
C SER A 57 7.11 -1.76 -3.51
N LEU A 58 5.87 -1.90 -3.03
CA LEU A 58 4.80 -2.65 -3.71
C LEU A 58 4.44 -2.07 -5.08
N LEU A 59 4.63 -0.76 -5.28
CA LEU A 59 4.41 -0.07 -6.55
C LEU A 59 5.64 -0.11 -7.45
N ILE A 60 6.83 0.10 -6.87
CA ILE A 60 8.09 0.18 -7.63
C ILE A 60 8.46 -1.17 -8.24
N ASN A 61 8.37 -2.26 -7.47
CA ASN A 61 8.87 -3.56 -7.93
C ASN A 61 8.16 -4.05 -9.21
N PRO A 62 6.81 -4.01 -9.32
CA PRO A 62 6.12 -4.32 -10.57
C PRO A 62 6.54 -3.43 -11.74
N VAL A 63 6.72 -2.12 -11.50
CA VAL A 63 7.14 -1.18 -12.55
C VAL A 63 8.55 -1.48 -13.05
N VAL A 64 9.50 -1.74 -12.14
CA VAL A 64 10.89 -2.09 -12.49
C VAL A 64 10.94 -3.39 -13.29
N ASN A 65 10.16 -4.39 -12.89
CA ASN A 65 10.08 -5.65 -13.63
C ASN A 65 9.48 -5.44 -15.03
N ALA A 66 8.40 -4.66 -15.13
CA ALA A 66 7.79 -4.35 -16.41
C ALA A 66 8.70 -3.54 -17.34
N GLN A 67 9.51 -2.63 -16.79
CA GLN A 67 10.53 -1.90 -17.56
C GLN A 67 11.63 -2.83 -18.08
N LYS A 68 12.11 -3.79 -17.27
CA LYS A 68 13.07 -4.82 -17.72
C LYS A 68 12.51 -5.67 -18.85
N GLU A 69 11.19 -5.88 -18.87
CA GLU A 69 10.47 -6.58 -19.93
C GLU A 69 10.08 -5.67 -21.11
N ASN A 70 10.47 -4.39 -21.11
CA ASN A 70 10.11 -3.39 -22.11
C ASN A 70 8.59 -3.25 -22.34
N LYS A 71 7.78 -3.45 -21.30
CA LYS A 71 6.33 -3.27 -21.39
C LYS A 71 5.99 -1.78 -21.62
N PRO A 72 5.01 -1.48 -22.49
CA PRO A 72 4.60 -0.11 -22.76
C PRO A 72 3.93 0.52 -21.53
N ILE A 73 4.02 1.85 -21.38
CA ILE A 73 3.47 2.57 -20.23
C ILE A 73 1.93 2.47 -20.08
N THR A 74 1.25 1.99 -21.13
CA THR A 74 -0.19 1.74 -21.18
C THR A 74 -0.58 0.34 -20.73
N GLU A 75 0.38 -0.58 -20.59
CA GLU A 75 0.16 -1.94 -20.12
C GLU A 75 -0.44 -1.93 -18.71
N LEU A 76 -1.41 -2.80 -18.45
CA LEU A 76 -2.00 -2.98 -17.13
C LEU A 76 -1.16 -3.93 -16.27
N LEU A 77 -0.69 -3.46 -15.11
CA LEU A 77 -0.08 -4.28 -14.09
C LEU A 77 -1.05 -4.52 -12.95
N SER A 78 -1.17 -5.78 -12.54
CA SER A 78 -1.93 -6.16 -11.36
C SER A 78 -1.02 -6.19 -10.14
N ILE A 79 -1.42 -5.51 -9.07
CA ILE A 79 -0.63 -5.42 -7.85
C ILE A 79 -1.38 -6.13 -6.72
N ASP A 80 -0.73 -7.08 -6.07
CA ASP A 80 -1.30 -7.77 -4.93
C ASP A 80 -1.09 -6.92 -3.66
N PHE A 81 -2.18 -6.38 -3.12
CA PHE A 81 -2.17 -5.64 -1.86
C PHE A 81 -2.83 -6.46 -0.76
N LYS A 82 -2.25 -6.44 0.44
CA LYS A 82 -3.06 -6.67 1.64
C LYS A 82 -3.97 -5.45 1.84
N VAL A 83 -5.22 -5.66 2.26
CA VAL A 83 -6.17 -4.56 2.50
C VAL A 83 -5.60 -3.49 3.44
N GLN A 84 -4.81 -3.88 4.45
CA GLN A 84 -4.13 -2.94 5.34
C GLN A 84 -3.09 -2.07 4.61
N GLN A 85 -2.30 -2.65 3.70
CA GLN A 85 -1.33 -1.91 2.88
C GLN A 85 -2.03 -0.94 1.93
N ALA A 86 -3.16 -1.34 1.35
CA ALA A 86 -3.98 -0.46 0.53
C ALA A 86 -4.51 0.74 1.35
N GLN A 87 -5.00 0.52 2.57
CA GLN A 87 -5.45 1.60 3.45
C GLN A 87 -4.31 2.57 3.81
N VAL A 88 -3.12 2.06 4.10
CA VAL A 88 -1.92 2.87 4.36
C VAL A 88 -1.53 3.68 3.12
N LEU A 89 -1.54 3.08 1.93
CA LEU A 89 -1.28 3.81 0.69
C LEU A 89 -2.29 4.96 0.51
N LEU A 90 -3.58 4.69 0.70
CA LEU A 90 -4.63 5.71 0.57
C LEU A 90 -4.45 6.86 1.57
N SER A 91 -4.02 6.58 2.81
CA SER A 91 -3.78 7.62 3.82
C SER A 91 -2.57 8.50 3.51
N PHE A 92 -1.52 7.94 2.89
CA PHE A 92 -0.42 8.75 2.36
C PHE A 92 -0.89 9.61 1.17
N LEU A 93 -1.67 9.04 0.26
CA LEU A 93 -2.16 9.76 -0.92
C LEU A 93 -3.11 10.91 -0.58
N GLN A 94 -3.90 10.79 0.49
CA GLN A 94 -4.73 11.88 1.00
C GLN A 94 -3.93 13.15 1.39
N ARG A 95 -2.63 13.02 1.65
CA ARG A 95 -1.73 14.15 1.96
C ARG A 95 -1.03 14.70 0.73
N ALA A 96 -1.14 14.05 -0.43
CA ALA A 96 -0.48 14.50 -1.65
C ALA A 96 -1.12 15.81 -2.14
N THR A 97 -0.27 16.74 -2.57
CA THR A 97 -0.71 17.93 -3.30
C THR A 97 -0.65 17.65 -4.79
N LEU A 98 -1.76 17.88 -5.50
CA LEU A 98 -1.88 17.63 -6.94
C LEU A 98 -2.36 18.88 -7.68
N ASN A 99 -1.99 18.97 -8.96
CA ASN A 99 -2.60 19.93 -9.87
C ASN A 99 -4.04 19.50 -10.19
N GLY A 100 -4.95 20.45 -10.37
CA GLY A 100 -6.33 20.17 -10.80
C GLY A 100 -6.41 19.35 -12.10
N ALA A 101 -5.45 19.51 -13.02
CA ALA A 101 -5.36 18.72 -14.25
C ALA A 101 -5.20 17.22 -14.00
N ASP A 102 -4.64 16.81 -12.85
CA ASP A 102 -4.43 15.42 -12.49
C ASP A 102 -5.59 14.82 -11.66
N ALA A 103 -6.63 15.60 -11.37
CA ALA A 103 -7.69 15.21 -10.44
C ALA A 103 -8.43 13.92 -10.87
N GLU A 104 -8.79 13.82 -12.16
CA GLU A 104 -9.47 12.62 -12.69
C GLU A 104 -8.58 11.39 -12.62
N ARG A 105 -7.29 11.55 -12.95
CA ARG A 105 -6.30 10.48 -12.91
C ARG A 105 -6.10 9.98 -11.49
N TYR A 106 -5.94 10.89 -10.54
CA TYR A 106 -5.86 10.58 -9.11
C TYR A 106 -7.13 9.84 -8.65
N LYS A 107 -8.32 10.34 -8.97
CA LYS A 107 -9.59 9.73 -8.55
C LYS A 107 -9.76 8.31 -9.09
N ARG A 108 -9.43 8.08 -10.36
CA ARG A 108 -9.50 6.76 -11.00
C ARG A 108 -8.63 5.73 -10.28
N PHE A 109 -7.41 6.13 -9.88
CA PHE A 109 -6.52 5.26 -9.14
C PHE A 109 -7.12 4.86 -7.78
N ILE A 110 -7.60 5.84 -7.01
CA ILE A 110 -8.24 5.62 -5.71
C ILE A 110 -9.47 4.71 -5.85
N ASP A 111 -10.32 4.97 -6.84
CA ASP A 111 -11.54 4.19 -7.07
C ASP A 111 -11.25 2.74 -7.42
N THR A 112 -10.22 2.49 -8.23
CA THR A 112 -9.82 1.14 -8.59
C THR A 112 -9.41 0.33 -7.37
N ILE A 113 -8.71 0.95 -6.40
CA ILE A 113 -8.38 0.30 -5.12
C ILE A 113 -9.66 0.01 -4.32
N ILE A 114 -10.56 0.99 -4.19
CA ILE A 114 -11.80 0.86 -3.40
C ILE A 114 -12.74 -0.21 -3.98
N ILE A 115 -12.86 -0.26 -5.31
CA ILE A 115 -13.64 -1.25 -6.05
C ILE A 115 -13.03 -2.65 -5.84
N ALA A 116 -11.71 -2.77 -5.97
CA ALA A 116 -11.03 -4.05 -5.72
C ALA A 116 -11.19 -4.54 -4.27
N ALA A 117 -11.31 -3.63 -3.30
CA ALA A 117 -11.60 -3.95 -1.91
C ALA A 117 -13.07 -4.30 -1.64
N ASN A 118 -14.00 -3.88 -2.50
CA ASN A 118 -15.43 -4.14 -2.37
C ASN A 118 -16.01 -4.73 -3.67
N PRO A 119 -15.64 -5.96 -4.04
CA PRO A 119 -16.06 -6.57 -5.31
C PRO A 119 -17.57 -6.87 -5.40
N LYS A 120 -18.37 -6.53 -4.37
CA LYS A 120 -19.82 -6.74 -4.31
C LYS A 120 -20.57 -5.45 -4.70
N LYS A 121 -20.55 -5.09 -5.98
CA LYS A 121 -21.59 -4.29 -6.61
C LYS A 121 -21.83 -4.77 -8.03
#